data_AF-A0A2D7BYV4-F1
#
_entry.id   AF-A0A2D7BYV4-F1
#
_cell.length_a   1.000
_cell.length_b   1.000
_cell.length_c   1.000
_cell.angle_alpha   90.00
_cell.angle_beta   90.00
_cell.angle_gamma   90.00
#
_symmetry.space_group_name_H-M   'P 1'
#
loop_
_entity.id
_entity.type
_entity.pdbx_description
1 polymer ?
#
loop_
_entity_poly.entity_id
_entity_poly.type
_entity_poly.pdbx_seq_one_letter_code
_entity_poly.pdbx_strand_id
1 'polypeptide(L)'
;MNLRDVSITPMHIAYEAVKSIVNDHGVDTCGSELVGLVPLSAMIESGKWYATEDCSNEDLLVSAAIEGLGLDFLSPFNPHDRIIEWALEKEVAQ
;
A
#
# COMPACT_ATOMS: atom_id res chain seq x y z
N MET A 1 6.45 9.17 6.61
CA MET A 1 6.77 10.06 5.46
C MET A 1 5.46 10.68 4.97
N ASN A 2 5.45 11.92 4.47
CA ASN A 2 4.25 12.52 3.87
C ASN A 2 4.41 12.60 2.35
N LEU A 3 3.58 11.86 1.60
CA LEU A 3 3.51 11.94 0.14
C LEU A 3 2.50 13.00 -0.25
N ARG A 4 2.97 14.11 -0.83
CA ARG A 4 2.11 15.27 -1.17
C ARG A 4 1.22 15.02 -2.38
N ASP A 5 1.73 14.25 -3.33
CA ASP A 5 1.00 13.85 -4.54
C ASP A 5 1.43 12.43 -4.92
N VAL A 6 0.54 11.48 -4.67
CA VAL A 6 0.76 10.05 -4.91
C VAL A 6 0.70 9.68 -6.39
N SER A 7 0.22 10.57 -7.26
CA SER A 7 0.26 10.36 -8.71
C SER A 7 1.64 10.67 -9.31
N ILE A 8 2.40 11.55 -8.66
CA ILE A 8 3.78 11.90 -9.05
C ILE A 8 4.79 11.02 -8.32
N THR A 9 4.56 10.75 -7.03
CA THR A 9 5.41 9.87 -6.21
C THR A 9 4.56 8.78 -5.56
N PRO A 10 4.37 7.64 -6.25
CA PRO A 10 3.62 6.51 -5.72
C PRO A 10 4.24 5.90 -4.47
N MET A 11 3.41 5.24 -3.65
CA MET A 11 3.83 4.68 -2.36
C MET A 11 4.91 3.59 -2.52
N HIS A 12 4.75 2.70 -3.50
CA HIS A 12 5.73 1.65 -3.78
C HIS A 12 7.11 2.22 -4.13
N ILE A 13 7.19 3.31 -4.89
CA ILE A 13 8.47 3.97 -5.21
C ILE A 13 9.12 4.53 -3.94
N ALA A 14 8.34 5.17 -3.07
CA ALA A 14 8.86 5.70 -1.80
C ALA A 14 9.36 4.59 -0.87
N TYR A 15 8.62 3.47 -0.79
CA TYR A 15 9.01 2.32 0.03
C TYR A 15 10.24 1.61 -0.52
N GLU A 16 10.28 1.31 -1.82
CA GLU A 16 11.43 0.64 -2.47
C GLU A 16 12.70 1.49 -2.42
N ALA A 17 12.59 2.83 -2.47
CA ALA A 17 13.73 3.71 -2.28
C ALA A 17 14.33 3.57 -0.87
N VAL A 18 13.50 3.50 0.17
CA VAL A 18 13.96 3.27 1.54
C VAL A 18 14.54 1.85 1.67
N LYS A 19 13.86 0.85 1.14
CA LYS A 19 14.29 -0.56 1.14
C LYS A 19 15.64 -0.75 0.47
N SER A 20 15.88 -0.10 -0.68
CA SER A 20 17.18 -0.13 -1.36
C SER A 20 18.30 0.41 -0.48
N ILE A 21 18.11 1.58 0.17
CA ILE A 21 19.11 2.20 1.03
C ILE A 21 19.40 1.31 2.26
N VAL A 22 18.36 0.71 2.82
CA VAL A 22 18.47 -0.19 3.98
C VAL A 22 19.25 -1.45 3.61
N ASN A 23 18.95 -2.06 2.46
CA ASN A 23 19.63 -3.24 1.95
C ASN A 23 21.12 -3.00 1.67
N ASP A 24 21.50 -1.79 1.22
CA ASP A 24 22.91 -1.40 1.03
C ASP A 24 23.74 -1.45 2.33
N HIS A 25 23.07 -1.39 3.49
CA HIS A 25 23.68 -1.53 4.81
C HIS A 25 23.57 -2.95 5.38
N GLY A 26 23.10 -3.92 4.59
CA GLY A 26 23.00 -5.33 5.00
C GLY A 26 21.93 -5.60 6.05
N VAL A 27 20.90 -4.75 6.12
CA VAL A 27 19.72 -4.94 6.98
C VAL A 27 18.46 -4.84 6.15
N ASP A 28 17.35 -5.39 6.66
CA ASP A 28 16.05 -5.40 5.97
C ASP A 28 15.13 -4.31 6.52
N THR A 29 14.21 -3.82 5.67
CA THR A 29 13.11 -2.95 6.11
C THR A 29 12.07 -3.72 6.91
N CYS A 30 11.72 -3.22 8.09
CA CYS A 30 10.68 -3.76 8.96
C CYS A 30 9.27 -3.27 8.57
N GLY A 31 8.86 -3.53 7.32
CA GLY A 31 7.56 -3.12 6.78
C GLY A 31 7.32 -1.62 6.77
N SER A 32 6.05 -1.22 6.67
CA SER A 32 5.64 0.18 6.75
C SER A 32 4.29 0.34 7.44
N GLU A 33 3.93 1.58 7.78
CA GLU A 33 2.64 1.91 8.36
C GLU A 33 2.02 3.08 7.61
N LEU A 34 0.75 2.92 7.25
CA LEU A 34 -0.07 4.00 6.69
C LEU A 34 -0.80 4.74 7.80
N VAL A 35 -0.63 6.04 7.95
CA VAL A 35 -1.37 6.81 8.97
C VAL A 35 -2.64 7.40 8.37
N GLY A 36 -3.79 7.08 8.96
CA GLY A 36 -5.10 7.55 8.49
C GLY A 36 -5.67 6.68 7.36
N LEU A 37 -6.28 7.34 6.37
CA LEU A 37 -6.91 6.70 5.21
C LEU A 37 -6.14 6.96 3.92
N VAL A 38 -6.29 6.08 2.94
CA VAL A 38 -5.65 6.16 1.62
C VAL A 38 -6.66 6.01 0.49
N PRO A 39 -6.48 6.71 -0.65
CA PRO A 39 -7.30 6.46 -1.83
C PRO A 39 -7.06 5.06 -2.38
N LEU A 40 -8.14 4.39 -2.81
CA LEU A 40 -8.11 3.09 -3.46
C LEU A 40 -7.20 3.08 -4.69
N SER A 41 -7.23 4.15 -5.48
CA SER A 41 -6.38 4.29 -6.67
C SER A 41 -4.88 4.19 -6.35
N ALA A 42 -4.43 4.71 -5.21
CA ALA A 42 -3.03 4.63 -4.79
C ALA A 42 -2.64 3.20 -4.36
N MET A 43 -3.58 2.47 -3.75
CA MET A 43 -3.40 1.05 -3.41
C MET A 43 -3.36 0.19 -4.68
N ILE A 44 -4.27 0.41 -5.62
CA ILE A 44 -4.28 -0.28 -6.93
C ILE A 44 -2.96 -0.05 -7.67
N GLU A 45 -2.48 1.20 -7.74
CA GLU A 45 -1.24 1.53 -8.43
C GLU A 45 -0.03 0.85 -7.79
N SER A 46 0.01 0.79 -6.46
CA SER A 46 1.06 0.04 -5.75
C SER A 46 0.91 -1.47 -5.91
N GLY A 47 -0.32 -1.96 -5.97
CA GLY A 47 -0.63 -3.37 -6.20
C GLY A 47 -0.13 -3.86 -7.54
N LYS A 48 -0.31 -3.06 -8.60
CA LYS A 48 0.18 -3.37 -9.95
C LYS A 48 1.70 -3.50 -10.00
N TRP A 49 2.42 -2.73 -9.17
CA TRP A 49 3.87 -2.85 -9.07
C TRP A 49 4.32 -4.17 -8.43
N TYR A 50 3.58 -4.65 -7.43
CA TYR A 50 3.92 -5.88 -6.69
C TYR A 50 3.31 -7.16 -7.27
N ALA A 51 2.26 -7.05 -8.09
CA ALA A 51 1.65 -8.20 -8.75
C ALA A 51 2.60 -8.81 -9.79
N THR A 52 2.65 -10.14 -9.86
CA THR A 52 3.53 -10.89 -10.78
C THR A 52 2.98 -11.02 -12.21
N GLU A 53 1.69 -10.73 -12.40
CA GLU A 53 0.96 -10.87 -13.67
C GLU A 53 0.13 -9.61 -13.94
N ASP A 54 -0.41 -9.48 -15.17
CA ASP A 54 -1.40 -8.45 -15.55
C ASP A 54 -2.74 -8.68 -14.82
N CYS A 55 -2.73 -8.56 -13.50
CA CYS A 55 -3.88 -8.70 -12.64
C CYS A 55 -4.75 -7.45 -12.76
N SER A 56 -6.02 -7.63 -13.09
CA SER A 56 -7.02 -6.56 -13.13
C SER A 56 -8.02 -6.62 -11.97
N ASN A 57 -7.89 -7.62 -11.08
CA ASN A 57 -8.79 -7.78 -9.95
C ASN A 57 -8.35 -6.84 -8.81
N GLU A 58 -9.25 -5.96 -8.40
CA GLU A 58 -8.97 -4.92 -7.42
C GLU A 58 -8.57 -5.48 -6.05
N ASP A 59 -9.29 -6.48 -5.54
CA ASP A 59 -9.01 -7.11 -4.24
C ASP A 59 -7.62 -7.76 -4.21
N LEU A 60 -7.24 -8.42 -5.31
CA LEU A 60 -5.92 -9.04 -5.45
C LEU A 60 -4.82 -7.98 -5.55
N LEU A 61 -5.05 -6.89 -6.27
CA LEU A 61 -4.09 -5.79 -6.36
C LEU A 61 -3.90 -5.10 -5.00
N VAL A 62 -4.99 -4.84 -4.27
CA VAL A 62 -4.90 -4.30 -2.91
C VAL A 62 -4.16 -5.25 -1.98
N SER A 63 -4.42 -6.56 -2.08
CA SER A 63 -3.70 -7.58 -1.30
C SER A 63 -2.20 -7.57 -1.61
N ALA A 64 -1.83 -7.51 -2.89
CA ALA A 64 -0.43 -7.41 -3.32
C ALA A 64 0.24 -6.11 -2.83
N ALA A 65 -0.50 -4.99 -2.80
CA ALA A 65 0.00 -3.73 -2.26
C ALA A 65 0.26 -3.83 -0.75
N ILE A 66 -0.63 -4.46 0.01
CA ILE A 66 -0.49 -4.65 1.46
C ILE A 66 0.78 -5.45 1.76
N GLU A 67 0.96 -6.59 1.08
CA GLU A 67 2.12 -7.46 1.25
C GLU A 67 3.42 -6.76 0.80
N GLY A 68 3.42 -6.18 -0.41
CA GLY A 68 4.61 -5.56 -1.00
C GLY A 68 5.11 -4.34 -0.24
N LEU A 69 4.20 -3.51 0.26
CA LEU A 69 4.52 -2.35 1.12
C LEU A 69 4.74 -2.76 2.59
N GLY A 70 4.44 -4.00 2.97
CA GLY A 70 4.52 -4.49 4.35
C GLY A 70 3.64 -3.71 5.32
N LEU A 71 2.41 -3.34 4.89
CA LEU A 71 1.48 -2.52 5.67
C LEU A 71 0.89 -3.24 6.89
N ASP A 72 0.98 -4.56 6.92
CA ASP A 72 0.50 -5.44 7.96
C ASP A 72 1.59 -5.88 8.96
N PHE A 73 2.82 -5.37 8.81
CA PHE A 73 3.97 -5.78 9.62
C PHE A 73 3.82 -5.43 11.11
N LEU A 74 3.34 -4.22 11.43
CA LEU A 74 3.16 -3.77 12.82
C LEU A 74 1.81 -4.22 13.42
N SER A 75 0.77 -4.29 12.59
CA SER A 75 -0.59 -4.65 12.98
C SER A 75 -1.42 -5.00 11.75
N PRO A 76 -2.50 -5.81 11.88
CA PRO A 76 -3.34 -6.14 10.74
C PRO A 76 -3.84 -4.91 9.99
N PHE A 77 -3.68 -4.90 8.66
CA PHE A 77 -4.23 -3.87 7.79
C PHE A 77 -5.63 -4.29 7.33
N ASN A 78 -6.69 -3.70 7.91
CA ASN A 78 -8.05 -3.88 7.42
C ASN A 78 -8.34 -2.88 6.29
N PRO A 79 -8.43 -3.29 5.03
CA PRO A 79 -8.59 -2.35 3.93
C PRO A 79 -9.96 -1.66 3.93
N HIS A 80 -11.02 -2.29 4.45
CA HIS A 80 -12.34 -1.65 4.59
C HIS A 80 -12.41 -0.58 5.69
N ASP A 81 -11.37 -0.43 6.52
CA ASP A 81 -11.27 0.65 7.50
C ASP A 81 -10.19 1.69 7.13
N ARG A 82 -9.40 1.42 6.10
CA ARG A 82 -8.17 2.17 5.77
C ARG A 82 -8.17 2.73 4.35
N ILE A 83 -8.92 2.13 3.44
CA ILE A 83 -9.12 2.65 2.08
C ILE A 83 -10.39 3.48 2.07
N ILE A 84 -10.30 4.73 1.58
CA ILE A 84 -11.39 5.72 1.66
C ILE A 84 -12.67 5.19 1.02
N GLU A 85 -12.57 4.72 -0.22
CA GLU A 85 -13.70 4.26 -1.03
C GLU A 85 -14.38 3.05 -0.39
N TRP A 86 -13.60 2.06 0.05
CA TRP A 86 -14.14 0.86 0.70
C TRP A 86 -14.70 1.13 2.10
N ALA A 87 -14.12 2.08 2.85
CA ALA A 87 -14.65 2.52 4.13
C ALA A 87 -16.00 3.22 3.95
N LEU A 88 -16.17 4.04 2.90
CA LEU A 88 -17.45 4.65 2.56
C LEU A 88 -18.50 3.60 2.16
N GLU A 89 -18.13 2.61 1.35
CA GLU A 89 -19.03 1.52 0.98
C GLU A 89 -19.50 0.72 2.20
N LYS A 90 -18.59 0.42 3.13
CA LYS A 90 -18.90 -0.26 4.39
C LYS A 90 -19.89 0.52 5.26
N GLU A 91 -19.77 1.84 5.33
CA GLU A 91 -20.68 2.70 6.09
C GLU A 91 -22.06 2.84 5.42
N VAL A 92 -22.11 2.92 4.08
CA VAL A 92 -23.38 3.03 3.34
C VAL A 92 -24.17 1.71 3.34
N ALA A 93 -23.48 0.57 3.43
CA ALA A 93 -24.10 -0.75 3.49
C ALA A 93 -24.69 -1.12 4.87
N GLN A 94 -24.49 -0.29 5.89
CA GLN A 94 -25.05 -0.44 7.25
C GLN A 94 -26.38 0.30 7.39
#